data_AF-A0AAD9JC20-F1
#
_entry.id   AF-A0AAD9JC20-F1
#
_cell.length_a   1.000
_cell.length_b   1.000
_cell.length_c   1.000
_cell.angle_alpha   90.00
_cell.angle_beta   90.00
_cell.angle_gamma   90.00
#
_symmetry.space_group_name_H-M   'P 1'
#
loop_
_entity.id
_entity.type
_entity.pdbx_description
1 polymer ?
#
loop_
_entity_poly.entity_id
_entity_poly.type
_entity_poly.pdbx_seq_one_letter_code
_entity_poly.pdbx_strand_id
1 'polypeptide(L)'
;MDMADVWHSHSVGDVKVFIRIFRQRVGDDQRVAIFTVPNLVFSEVLGTVQNALFRKALTALRLSSHHWKIEMGRWHKPHPIHRNDRLCQICNALEDEYHFICECPVYNEIRLIYISRYYRNR
;
A
#
# COMPACT_ATOMS: atom_id res chain seq x y z
N MET A 1 -19.89 -3.06 -19.78
CA MET A 1 -20.09 -4.08 -18.73
C MET A 1 -19.67 -3.40 -17.44
N ASP A 2 -20.66 -2.96 -16.67
CA ASP A 2 -20.42 -2.18 -15.46
C ASP A 2 -19.73 -3.10 -14.44
N MET A 3 -18.75 -2.59 -13.68
CA MET A 3 -18.11 -3.40 -12.64
C MET A 3 -19.16 -3.91 -11.64
N ALA A 4 -20.28 -3.20 -11.47
CA ALA A 4 -21.43 -3.64 -10.69
C ALA A 4 -21.97 -5.03 -11.09
N ASP A 5 -21.97 -5.35 -12.39
CA ASP A 5 -22.51 -6.61 -12.91
C ASP A 5 -21.60 -7.81 -12.59
N VAL A 6 -20.29 -7.58 -12.56
CA VAL A 6 -19.29 -8.63 -12.25
C VAL A 6 -19.42 -9.09 -10.80
N TRP A 7 -19.73 -8.18 -9.87
CA TRP A 7 -19.79 -8.48 -8.44
C TRP A 7 -21.12 -9.08 -7.97
N HIS A 8 -22.20 -8.89 -8.74
CA HIS A 8 -23.48 -9.54 -8.48
C HIS A 8 -23.40 -11.07 -8.60
N SER A 9 -22.43 -11.58 -9.37
CA SER A 9 -22.20 -13.02 -9.56
C SER A 9 -21.55 -13.74 -8.36
N HIS A 10 -20.97 -13.00 -7.40
CA HIS A 10 -20.18 -13.55 -6.29
C HIS A 10 -20.87 -13.51 -4.91
N SER A 11 -22.20 -13.63 -4.87
CA SER A 11 -22.96 -13.86 -3.61
C SER A 11 -22.81 -12.79 -2.53
N VAL A 12 -22.62 -11.52 -2.88
CA VAL A 12 -22.78 -10.42 -1.92
C VAL A 12 -24.26 -10.06 -1.87
N GLY A 13 -25.02 -10.77 -1.05
CA GLY A 13 -26.49 -10.69 -0.99
C GLY A 13 -27.08 -9.32 -0.62
N ASP A 14 -26.29 -8.39 -0.08
CA ASP A 14 -26.73 -7.01 0.17
C ASP A 14 -25.58 -6.01 -0.04
N VAL A 15 -25.66 -5.26 -1.14
CA VAL A 15 -24.70 -4.24 -1.55
C VAL A 15 -24.55 -3.13 -0.51
N LYS A 16 -25.62 -2.76 0.21
CA LYS A 16 -25.57 -1.70 1.23
C LYS A 16 -24.82 -2.16 2.47
N VAL A 17 -25.05 -3.40 2.89
CA VAL A 17 -24.33 -4.03 4.00
C VAL A 17 -22.85 -4.17 3.67
N PHE A 18 -22.53 -4.56 2.43
CA PHE A 18 -21.15 -4.60 1.96
C PHE A 18 -20.48 -3.22 2.00
N ILE A 19 -21.10 -2.18 1.43
CA ILE A 19 -20.55 -0.82 1.44
C ILE A 19 -20.34 -0.33 2.87
N ARG A 20 -21.27 -0.64 3.78
CA ARG A 20 -21.14 -0.30 5.21
C ARG A 20 -19.94 -1.00 5.86
N ILE A 21 -19.83 -2.32 5.69
CA ILE A 21 -18.72 -3.12 6.25
C ILE A 21 -17.39 -2.70 5.63
N PHE A 22 -17.37 -2.43 4.32
CA PHE A 22 -16.18 -1.95 3.62
C PHE A 22 -15.74 -0.60 4.17
N ARG A 23 -16.64 0.38 4.28
CA ARG A 23 -16.34 1.70 4.86
C ARG A 23 -15.84 1.60 6.30
N GLN A 24 -16.44 0.72 7.10
CA GLN A 24 -16.03 0.48 8.48
C GLN A 24 -14.60 -0.10 8.53
N ARG A 25 -14.32 -1.14 7.73
CA ARG A 25 -12.98 -1.73 7.63
C ARG A 25 -11.92 -0.77 7.09
N VAL A 26 -12.30 0.10 6.16
CA VAL A 26 -11.45 1.16 5.61
C VAL A 26 -11.15 2.23 6.67
N GLY A 27 -12.10 2.53 7.57
CA GLY A 27 -11.88 3.44 8.70
C GLY A 27 -11.07 2.83 9.84
N ASP A 28 -11.20 1.52 10.08
CA ASP A 28 -10.52 0.80 11.15
C ASP A 28 -9.05 0.44 10.81
N ASP A 29 -8.69 0.43 9.52
CA ASP A 29 -7.32 0.13 9.09
C ASP A 29 -6.46 1.40 9.03
N GLN A 30 -5.57 1.57 10.02
CA GLN A 30 -4.57 2.66 10.06
C GLN A 30 -3.70 2.73 8.80
N ARG A 31 -3.63 1.68 7.97
CA ARG A 31 -2.91 1.72 6.69
C ARG A 31 -3.65 2.56 5.65
N VAL A 32 -4.99 2.56 5.66
CA VAL A 32 -5.80 3.52 4.88
C VAL A 32 -5.52 4.96 5.32
N ALA A 33 -5.21 5.17 6.60
CA ALA A 33 -4.85 6.51 7.08
C ALA A 33 -3.54 7.04 6.47
N ILE A 34 -2.55 6.17 6.21
CA ILE A 34 -1.36 6.51 5.41
C ILE A 34 -1.75 6.83 3.96
N PHE A 35 -2.80 6.19 3.41
CA PHE A 35 -3.36 6.56 2.11
C PHE A 35 -4.24 7.83 2.14
N THR A 36 -4.60 8.35 3.32
CA THR A 36 -5.22 9.67 3.52
C THR A 36 -4.21 10.80 3.79
N VAL A 37 -2.94 10.67 3.37
CA VAL A 37 -2.18 11.90 3.06
C VAL A 37 -2.98 12.62 1.97
N PRO A 38 -3.32 13.92 2.12
CA PRO A 38 -4.36 14.58 1.31
C PRO A 38 -4.18 14.64 -0.21
N ASN A 39 -3.16 14.01 -0.80
CA ASN A 39 -2.85 14.09 -2.23
C ASN A 39 -2.59 12.73 -2.92
N LEU A 40 -2.86 11.60 -2.27
CA LEU A 40 -2.77 10.27 -2.90
C LEU A 40 -4.16 9.73 -3.26
N VAL A 41 -5.02 10.58 -3.81
CA VAL A 41 -6.35 10.20 -4.30
C VAL A 41 -6.21 9.10 -5.37
N PHE A 42 -6.97 8.04 -5.18
CA PHE A 42 -6.76 6.72 -5.78
C PHE A 42 -6.84 6.71 -7.32
N SER A 43 -7.65 7.58 -7.92
CA SER A 43 -7.92 7.63 -9.37
C SER A 43 -6.96 8.53 -10.16
N GLU A 44 -6.55 9.68 -9.63
CA GLU A 44 -5.76 10.65 -10.40
C GLU A 44 -4.28 10.29 -10.50
N VAL A 45 -3.68 9.71 -9.45
CA VAL A 45 -2.23 9.40 -9.48
C VAL A 45 -1.91 8.24 -10.43
N LEU A 46 -2.74 7.20 -10.49
CA LEU A 46 -2.52 6.10 -11.44
C LEU A 46 -2.76 6.51 -12.89
N GLY A 47 -3.71 7.42 -13.14
CA GLY A 47 -3.96 7.97 -14.48
C GLY A 47 -2.88 8.94 -14.96
N THR A 48 -2.19 9.62 -14.04
CA THR A 48 -1.13 10.60 -14.36
C THR A 48 0.25 9.97 -14.52
N VAL A 49 0.51 8.81 -13.92
CA VAL A 49 1.78 8.08 -14.10
C VAL A 49 1.78 7.40 -15.47
N GLN A 50 2.49 7.98 -16.44
CA GLN A 50 2.55 7.45 -17.81
C GLN A 50 3.32 6.12 -17.91
N ASN A 51 4.30 5.89 -17.03
CA ASN A 51 5.12 4.69 -17.04
C ASN A 51 4.36 3.48 -16.44
N ALA A 52 4.15 2.43 -17.24
CA ALA A 52 3.41 1.24 -16.83
C ALA A 52 4.07 0.47 -15.67
N LEU A 53 5.40 0.44 -15.60
CA LEU A 53 6.13 -0.22 -14.51
C LEU A 53 5.91 0.52 -13.19
N PHE A 54 5.95 1.86 -13.20
CA PHE A 54 5.68 2.66 -12.01
C PHE A 54 4.22 2.56 -11.57
N ARG A 55 3.26 2.52 -12.50
CA ARG A 55 1.87 2.21 -12.15
C ARG A 55 1.74 0.86 -11.47
N LYS A 56 2.37 -0.19 -12.03
CA LYS A 56 2.34 -1.54 -11.44
C LYS A 56 2.94 -1.55 -10.05
N ALA A 57 4.11 -0.93 -9.86
CA ALA A 57 4.77 -0.85 -8.56
C ALA A 57 3.94 -0.07 -7.53
N LEU A 58 3.36 1.08 -7.92
CA LEU A 58 2.50 1.89 -7.05
C LEU A 58 1.21 1.15 -6.69
N THR A 59 0.61 0.43 -7.63
CA THR A 59 -0.54 -0.43 -7.36
C THR A 59 -0.17 -1.55 -6.40
N ALA A 60 1.00 -2.18 -6.58
CA ALA A 60 1.46 -3.24 -5.68
C ALA A 60 1.69 -2.72 -4.25
N LEU A 61 2.29 -1.53 -4.12
CA LEU A 61 2.46 -0.82 -2.87
C LEU A 61 1.12 -0.54 -2.18
N ARG A 62 0.13 -0.02 -2.93
CA ARG A 62 -1.20 0.30 -2.40
C ARG A 62 -2.00 -0.93 -1.97
N LEU A 63 -1.84 -2.03 -2.69
CA LEU A 63 -2.57 -3.27 -2.44
C LEU A 63 -1.82 -4.21 -1.49
N SER A 64 -0.70 -3.76 -0.89
CA SER A 64 0.15 -4.58 -0.04
C SER A 64 0.54 -5.92 -0.71
N SER A 65 0.79 -5.87 -2.02
CA SER A 65 1.19 -7.02 -2.86
C SER A 65 2.66 -6.95 -3.30
N HIS A 66 3.49 -6.31 -2.49
CA HIS A 66 4.94 -6.21 -2.66
C HIS A 66 5.68 -7.16 -1.72
N HIS A 67 6.99 -7.30 -1.94
CA HIS A 67 7.82 -8.31 -1.27
C HIS A 67 8.62 -7.75 -0.07
N TRP A 68 8.14 -6.68 0.57
CA TRP A 68 8.81 -6.18 1.78
C TRP A 68 8.45 -7.00 3.00
N LYS A 69 9.30 -6.96 4.04
CA LYS A 69 9.15 -7.84 5.21
C LYS A 69 7.86 -7.58 5.97
N ILE A 70 7.28 -6.37 5.95
CA ILE A 70 5.98 -6.11 6.56
C ILE A 70 4.89 -7.06 6.03
N GLU A 71 4.89 -7.33 4.72
CA GLU A 71 3.93 -8.21 4.05
C GLU A 71 4.42 -9.66 3.98
N MET A 72 5.66 -9.92 3.57
CA MET A 72 6.17 -11.29 3.51
C MET A 72 6.18 -11.95 4.89
N GLY A 73 6.57 -11.21 5.93
CA GLY A 73 6.57 -11.70 7.31
C GLY A 73 5.17 -12.01 7.82
N ARG A 74 4.13 -11.32 7.32
CA ARG A 74 2.72 -11.61 7.65
C ARG A 74 2.28 -12.98 7.13
N TRP A 75 2.72 -13.33 5.92
CA TRP A 75 2.32 -14.56 5.24
C TRP A 75 3.33 -15.71 5.41
N HIS A 76 4.42 -15.47 6.13
CA HIS A 76 5.44 -16.45 6.43
C HIS A 76 4.83 -17.71 7.09
N LYS A 77 5.33 -18.88 6.69
CA LYS A 77 4.86 -20.20 7.15
C LYS A 77 6.05 -20.97 7.75
N PRO A 78 5.83 -21.82 8.77
CA PRO A 78 4.54 -22.18 9.37
C PRO A 78 3.93 -21.07 10.25
N HIS A 79 4.77 -20.21 10.81
CA HIS A 79 4.34 -19.12 11.70
C HIS A 79 4.64 -17.75 11.08
N PRO A 80 3.70 -16.79 11.12
CA PRO A 80 3.96 -15.40 10.78
C PRO A 80 5.06 -14.80 11.66
N ILE A 81 5.91 -13.97 11.06
CA ILE A 81 6.93 -13.20 11.78
C ILE A 81 6.22 -12.09 12.56
N HIS A 82 6.58 -11.90 13.83
CA HIS A 82 6.03 -10.83 14.65
C HIS A 82 6.33 -9.46 14.02
N ARG A 83 5.41 -8.49 14.12
CA ARG A 83 5.52 -7.22 13.39
C ARG A 83 6.87 -6.52 13.64
N ASN A 84 7.30 -6.47 14.89
CA ASN A 84 8.54 -5.79 15.27
C ASN A 84 9.81 -6.49 14.76
N ASP A 85 9.71 -7.74 14.31
CA ASP A 85 10.84 -8.52 13.79
C ASP A 85 10.89 -8.51 12.24
N ARG A 86 9.96 -7.81 11.59
CA ARG A 86 9.91 -7.64 10.13
C ARG A 86 10.87 -6.54 9.68
N LEU A 87 12.15 -6.77 9.92
CA LEU A 87 13.19 -5.75 9.80
C LEU A 87 13.83 -5.71 8.42
N CYS A 88 14.22 -4.50 8.00
CA CYS A 88 15.04 -4.25 6.83
C CYS A 88 16.40 -4.90 7.08
N GLN A 89 16.87 -5.72 6.14
CA GLN A 89 18.11 -6.48 6.34
C GLN A 89 19.37 -5.62 6.42
N ILE A 90 19.30 -4.35 6.00
CA ILE A 90 20.47 -3.47 5.93
C ILE A 90 20.48 -2.46 7.08
N CYS A 91 19.38 -1.77 7.35
CA CYS A 91 19.33 -0.74 8.40
C CYS A 91 18.67 -1.20 9.70
N ASN A 92 18.16 -2.45 9.74
CA ASN A 92 17.57 -3.08 10.92
C ASN A 92 16.38 -2.33 11.55
N ALA A 93 15.75 -1.42 10.80
CA ALA A 93 14.48 -0.79 11.15
C ALA A 93 13.30 -1.61 10.60
N LEU A 94 12.09 -1.36 11.10
CA LEU A 94 10.88 -2.00 10.58
C LEU A 94 10.73 -1.74 9.08
N GLU A 95 10.68 -2.78 8.25
CA GLU A 95 10.58 -2.63 6.79
C GLU A 95 9.12 -2.61 6.34
N ASP A 96 8.47 -1.48 6.61
CA ASP A 96 7.15 -1.14 6.10
C ASP A 96 7.21 -0.09 4.98
N GLU A 97 6.04 0.28 4.46
CA GLU A 97 5.92 1.19 3.34
C GLU A 97 6.42 2.59 3.67
N TYR A 98 6.20 3.05 4.91
CA TYR A 98 6.69 4.33 5.37
C TYR A 98 8.22 4.34 5.43
N HIS A 99 8.80 3.28 5.98
CA HIS A 99 10.25 3.13 6.01
C HIS A 99 10.86 3.20 4.60
N PHE A 100 10.29 2.48 3.62
CA PHE A 100 10.76 2.56 2.23
C PHE A 100 10.66 3.99 1.64
N ILE A 101 9.48 4.62 1.77
CA ILE A 101 9.17 5.91 1.12
C ILE A 101 9.92 7.07 1.77
N CYS A 102 10.22 7.00 3.07
CA CYS A 102 10.68 8.17 3.83
C CYS A 102 12.05 8.00 4.48
N GLU A 103 12.37 6.83 5.05
CA GLU A 103 13.44 6.74 6.04
C GLU A 103 14.64 5.91 5.58
N CYS A 104 14.39 4.76 4.96
CA CYS A 104 15.40 3.77 4.64
C CYS A 104 16.61 4.35 3.88
N PRO A 105 17.83 4.32 4.46
CA PRO A 105 19.01 4.87 3.80
C PRO A 105 19.37 4.12 2.51
N VAL A 106 19.01 2.83 2.42
CA VAL A 106 19.24 1.98 1.23
C VAL A 106 18.53 2.54 0.01
N TYR A 107 17.30 3.03 0.18
CA TYR A 107 16.48 3.52 -0.90
C TYR A 107 16.66 5.03 -1.13
N ASN A 108 17.60 5.69 -0.45
CA ASN A 108 17.75 7.14 -0.50
C ASN A 108 18.00 7.64 -1.93
N GLU A 109 18.93 7.03 -2.67
CA GLU A 109 19.22 7.42 -4.06
C GLU A 109 17.98 7.29 -4.96
N ILE A 110 17.24 6.18 -4.83
CA ILE A 110 15.99 5.94 -5.55
C ILE A 110 14.97 7.02 -5.20
N ARG A 111 14.84 7.42 -3.92
CA ARG A 111 13.97 8.51 -3.51
C ARG A 111 14.38 9.86 -4.09
N LEU A 112 15.69 10.15 -4.19
CA LEU A 112 16.15 11.40 -4.80
C LEU A 112 15.79 11.50 -6.28
N ILE A 113 15.76 10.36 -6.99
CA ILE A 113 15.40 10.26 -8.41
C ILE A 113 13.88 10.39 -8.60
N TYR A 114 13.08 9.63 -7.84
CA TYR A 114 11.65 9.47 -8.14
C TYR A 114 10.72 10.30 -7.26
N ILE A 115 11.18 10.79 -6.11
CA ILE A 115 10.38 11.63 -5.21
C ILE A 115 10.83 13.07 -5.37
N SER A 116 9.90 13.95 -5.77
CA SER A 116 10.19 15.38 -5.87
C SER A 116 10.69 15.93 -4.54
N ARG A 117 11.62 16.89 -4.60
CA ARG A 117 12.20 17.55 -3.41
C ARG A 117 11.13 18.11 -2.47
N TYR A 118 10.00 18.55 -3.04
CA TYR A 118 8.85 19.02 -2.27
C TYR A 118 8.33 18.00 -1.25
N TYR A 119 8.35 16.70 -1.58
CA TYR A 119 7.85 15.62 -0.73
C TYR A 119 8.93 14.97 0.14
N ARG A 120 10.20 15.40 0.03
CA ARG A 120 11.34 14.81 0.76
C ARG A 120 11.64 15.49 2.11
N ASN A 121 11.21 16.74 2.29
CA ASN A 121 11.50 17.52 3.48
C ASN A 121 10.27 17.58 4.38
N ARG A 122 10.33 16.92 5.54
CA ARG A 122 9.46 17.17 6.68
C ARG A 122 10.30 17.36 7.93
#